data_AF-A0A6N9ATL0-F1
#
_entry.id   AF-A0A6N9ATL0-F1
#
_cell.length_a   1.000
_cell.length_b   1.000
_cell.length_c   1.000
_cell.angle_alpha   90.00
_cell.angle_beta   90.00
_cell.angle_gamma   90.00
#
_symmetry.space_group_name_H-M   'P 1'
#
loop_
_entity.id
_entity.type
_entity.pdbx_description
1 polymer ?
#
loop_
_entity_poly.entity_id
_entity_poly.type
_entity_poly.pdbx_seq_one_letter_code
_entity_poly.pdbx_strand_id
1 'polypeptide(L)'
;LDGLIPIAFHLPLILVGFHPALVFVAEAIVLLYQTPLHTELVGKLPKPIEWIFNTPSHHRVHHGRNAQYIDKNYGGIFIIWDRMFGTFEEEIEKVDYGISDPINSVNPLVVWFHGLARLIRKMASARRIGDALNYLIKPPSWMPEKLDKTVAIKSDS
;
A
#
# COMPACT_ATOMS: atom_id res chain seq x y z
N LEU A 1 -10.13 -12.84 12.67
CA LEU A 1 -9.24 -11.78 13.20
C LEU A 1 -9.71 -10.40 12.77
N ASP A 2 -10.43 -10.33 11.65
CA ASP A 2 -11.05 -9.13 11.05
C ASP A 2 -11.96 -8.32 12.01
N GLY A 3 -12.52 -8.93 13.06
CA GLY A 3 -13.33 -8.21 14.06
C GLY A 3 -12.56 -7.57 15.22
N LEU A 4 -11.31 -7.99 15.51
CA LEU A 4 -10.57 -7.56 16.70
C LEU A 4 -9.47 -6.54 16.39
N ILE A 5 -8.81 -6.68 15.24
CA ILE A 5 -7.75 -5.77 14.78
C ILE A 5 -8.28 -4.31 14.65
N PRO A 6 -9.49 -4.07 14.08
CA PRO A 6 -10.01 -2.71 13.99
C PRO A 6 -10.26 -2.07 15.35
N ILE A 7 -10.62 -2.84 16.38
CA ILE A 7 -10.86 -2.29 17.72
C ILE A 7 -9.58 -1.68 18.28
N ALA A 8 -8.45 -2.37 18.15
CA ALA A 8 -7.16 -1.86 18.61
C ALA A 8 -6.75 -0.56 17.89
N PHE A 9 -7.09 -0.42 16.61
CA PHE A 9 -6.78 0.77 15.81
C PHE A 9 -7.69 1.97 16.14
N HIS A 10 -8.97 1.71 16.45
CA HIS A 10 -9.97 2.74 16.74
C HIS A 10 -10.04 3.13 18.22
N LEU A 11 -9.56 2.28 19.13
CA LEU A 11 -9.57 2.53 20.57
C LEU A 11 -8.90 3.87 20.95
N PRO A 12 -7.73 4.27 20.40
CA PRO A 12 -7.15 5.58 20.66
C PRO A 12 -8.09 6.75 20.35
N LEU A 13 -8.86 6.70 19.25
CA LEU A 13 -9.83 7.75 18.91
C LEU A 13 -10.93 7.83 19.98
N ILE A 14 -11.44 6.68 20.41
CA ILE A 14 -12.45 6.60 21.47
C ILE A 14 -11.91 7.16 22.79
N LEU A 15 -10.67 6.80 23.15
CA LEU A 15 -10.01 7.26 24.38
C LEU A 15 -9.73 8.77 24.39
N VAL A 16 -9.50 9.38 23.21
CA VAL A 16 -9.37 10.84 23.05
C VAL A 16 -10.73 11.56 23.04
N GLY A 17 -11.84 10.82 23.11
CA GLY A 17 -13.19 11.37 23.34
C GLY A 17 -14.13 11.30 22.15
N PHE A 18 -13.76 10.63 21.05
CA PHE A 18 -14.69 10.41 19.94
C PHE A 18 -15.76 9.39 20.34
N HIS A 19 -17.03 9.72 20.07
CA HIS A 19 -18.13 8.82 20.38
C HIS A 19 -18.02 7.52 19.55
N PRO A 20 -18.08 6.31 20.15
CA PRO A 20 -17.89 5.05 19.43
C PRO A 20 -18.80 4.87 18.21
N ALA A 21 -20.06 5.32 18.30
CA ALA A 21 -20.99 5.28 17.17
C ALA A 21 -20.52 6.12 15.97
N LEU A 22 -19.85 7.26 16.20
CA LEU A 22 -19.31 8.08 15.12
C LEU A 22 -18.17 7.37 14.41
N VAL A 23 -17.27 6.75 15.17
CA VAL A 23 -16.15 5.97 14.62
C VAL A 23 -16.68 4.79 13.80
N PHE A 24 -17.68 4.08 14.31
CA PHE A 24 -18.34 2.99 13.59
C PHE A 24 -19.00 3.46 12.29
N VAL A 25 -19.72 4.58 12.31
CA VAL A 25 -20.36 5.14 11.11
C VAL A 25 -19.30 5.55 10.08
N ALA A 26 -18.20 6.18 10.51
CA ALA A 26 -17.11 6.55 9.63
C ALA A 26 -16.48 5.32 8.95
N GLU A 27 -16.20 4.27 9.71
CA GLU A 27 -15.69 3.00 9.20
C GLU A 27 -16.67 2.36 8.21
N ALA A 28 -17.97 2.35 8.53
CA ALA A 28 -18.99 1.83 7.62
C ALA A 28 -19.02 2.59 6.30
N ILE A 29 -18.90 3.92 6.32
CA ILE A 29 -18.81 4.75 5.10
C ILE A 29 -17.57 4.37 4.28
N VAL A 30 -16.40 4.23 4.93
CA VAL A 30 -15.15 3.84 4.27
C VAL A 30 -15.29 2.47 3.61
N LEU A 31 -15.81 1.47 4.33
CA LEU A 31 -16.00 0.12 3.81
C LEU A 31 -16.98 0.06 2.63
N LEU A 32 -18.10 0.78 2.74
CA LEU A 32 -19.10 0.87 1.67
C LEU A 32 -18.53 1.55 0.42
N TYR A 33 -17.66 2.54 0.61
CA TYR A 33 -17.00 3.24 -0.50
C TYR A 33 -15.89 2.40 -1.15
N GLN A 34 -15.06 1.74 -0.35
CA GLN A 34 -13.87 1.00 -0.81
C GLN A 34 -14.23 -0.30 -1.54
N THR A 35 -15.29 -0.99 -1.10
CA THR A 35 -15.73 -2.26 -1.70
C THR A 35 -15.94 -2.17 -3.23
N PRO A 36 -16.74 -1.24 -3.76
CA PRO A 36 -16.99 -1.14 -5.21
C PRO A 36 -15.78 -0.71 -6.04
N LEU A 37 -14.70 -0.22 -5.41
CA LEU A 37 -13.46 0.11 -6.13
C LEU A 37 -12.73 -1.14 -6.62
N HIS A 38 -12.97 -2.30 -6.02
CA HIS A 38 -12.29 -3.56 -6.33
C HIS A 38 -12.97 -4.31 -7.48
N THR A 39 -13.09 -3.66 -8.64
CA THR A 39 -13.67 -4.27 -9.84
C THR A 39 -12.94 -3.81 -11.11
N GLU A 40 -12.90 -4.70 -12.11
CA GLU A 40 -12.45 -4.36 -13.48
C GLU A 40 -13.60 -3.98 -14.40
N LEU A 41 -14.85 -4.19 -13.98
CA LEU A 41 -16.03 -3.98 -14.82
C LEU A 41 -16.26 -2.50 -15.13
N VAL A 42 -15.83 -1.62 -14.23
CA VAL A 42 -15.94 -0.17 -14.38
C VAL A 42 -14.61 0.38 -14.87
N GLY A 43 -14.61 0.92 -16.08
CA GLY A 43 -13.47 1.64 -16.65
C GLY A 43 -13.26 3.00 -15.99
N LYS A 44 -12.82 3.99 -16.77
CA LYS A 44 -12.70 5.37 -16.28
C LYS A 44 -14.05 6.06 -16.19
N LEU A 45 -14.26 6.77 -15.10
CA LEU A 45 -15.40 7.63 -14.84
C LEU A 45 -15.20 9.03 -15.46
N PRO A 46 -16.24 9.87 -15.51
CA PRO A 46 -16.11 11.24 -15.97
C PRO A 46 -15.02 12.01 -15.22
N LYS A 47 -14.26 12.83 -15.96
CA LYS A 47 -13.08 13.56 -15.45
C LYS A 47 -13.26 14.29 -14.10
N PRO A 48 -14.39 14.97 -13.82
CA PRO A 48 -14.56 15.62 -12.52
C PRO A 48 -14.56 14.63 -11.34
N ILE A 49 -15.09 13.43 -11.55
CA ILE A 49 -15.11 12.38 -10.52
C ILE A 49 -13.70 11.82 -10.34
N GLU A 50 -13.03 11.46 -11.44
CA GLU A 50 -11.64 10.98 -11.43
C GLU A 50 -10.66 12.02 -10.85
N TRP A 51 -11.01 13.30 -10.86
CA TRP A 51 -10.13 14.32 -10.32
C TRP A 51 -10.17 14.37 -8.78
N ILE A 52 -11.34 14.12 -8.18
CA ILE A 52 -11.60 14.29 -6.74
C ILE A 52 -11.56 12.97 -5.98
N PHE A 53 -12.13 11.92 -6.57
CA PHE A 53 -12.45 10.66 -5.92
C PHE A 53 -11.52 9.53 -6.34
N ASN A 54 -11.26 8.59 -5.43
CA ASN A 54 -10.69 7.30 -5.80
C ASN A 54 -11.76 6.53 -6.59
N THR A 55 -11.36 5.94 -7.72
CA THR A 55 -12.25 5.24 -8.65
C THR A 55 -11.74 3.82 -8.84
N PRO A 56 -12.55 2.90 -9.41
CA PRO A 56 -12.06 1.56 -9.73
C PRO A 56 -10.77 1.58 -10.57
N SER A 57 -10.63 2.54 -11.50
CA SER A 57 -9.42 2.71 -12.31
C SER A 57 -8.19 3.08 -11.47
N HIS A 58 -8.30 4.08 -10.58
CA HIS A 58 -7.22 4.45 -9.68
C HIS A 58 -6.84 3.33 -8.72
N HIS A 59 -7.84 2.58 -8.24
CA HIS A 59 -7.63 1.50 -7.29
C HIS A 59 -6.98 0.26 -7.93
N ARG A 60 -7.24 0.00 -9.22
CA ARG A 60 -6.46 -1.01 -9.96
C ARG A 60 -4.99 -0.62 -10.05
N VAL A 61 -4.67 0.64 -10.34
CA VAL A 61 -3.30 1.15 -10.32
C VAL A 61 -2.66 0.92 -8.94
N HIS A 62 -3.37 1.21 -7.86
CA HIS A 62 -2.87 0.94 -6.50
C HIS A 62 -2.48 -0.52 -6.26
N HIS A 63 -3.25 -1.48 -6.80
CA HIS A 63 -2.95 -2.92 -6.72
C HIS A 63 -1.98 -3.42 -7.80
N GLY A 64 -1.53 -2.54 -8.68
CA GLY A 64 -0.67 -2.87 -9.80
C GLY A 64 0.77 -3.13 -9.37
N ARG A 65 1.35 -4.24 -9.84
CA ARG A 65 2.78 -4.54 -9.70
C ARG A 65 3.60 -4.10 -10.92
N ASN A 66 2.98 -3.49 -11.93
CA ASN A 66 3.71 -2.86 -13.03
C ASN A 66 4.69 -1.82 -12.46
N ALA A 67 5.89 -1.73 -13.02
CA ALA A 67 6.92 -0.81 -12.52
C ALA A 67 6.44 0.65 -12.38
N GLN A 68 5.57 1.11 -13.29
CA GLN A 68 4.98 2.46 -13.26
C GLN A 68 3.93 2.68 -12.15
N TYR A 69 3.30 1.61 -11.66
CA TYR A 69 2.20 1.67 -10.70
C TYR A 69 2.66 1.41 -9.25
N ILE A 70 3.93 1.05 -9.07
CA ILE A 70 4.53 0.91 -7.75
C ILE A 70 4.47 2.25 -7.02
N ASP A 71 3.99 2.20 -5.78
CA ASP A 71 3.95 3.36 -4.89
C ASP A 71 3.05 4.51 -5.40
N LYS A 72 1.89 4.16 -5.97
CA LYS A 72 0.89 5.10 -6.51
C LYS A 72 -0.51 4.94 -5.88
N ASN A 73 -1.29 6.03 -5.96
CA ASN A 73 -2.72 6.07 -5.65
C ASN A 73 -3.10 5.51 -4.28
N TYR A 74 -2.60 6.11 -3.20
CA TYR A 74 -2.81 5.68 -1.82
C TYR A 74 -4.16 6.08 -1.21
N GLY A 75 -4.83 7.09 -1.77
CA GLY A 75 -6.03 7.69 -1.19
C GLY A 75 -7.21 6.73 -1.15
N GLY A 76 -7.85 6.57 0.01
CA GLY A 76 -8.98 5.64 0.17
C GLY A 76 -10.28 6.11 -0.50
N ILE A 77 -10.73 7.33 -0.17
CA ILE A 77 -11.94 7.94 -0.76
C ILE A 77 -11.59 9.04 -1.76
N PHE A 78 -10.63 9.89 -1.42
CA PHE A 78 -10.27 11.06 -2.22
C PHE A 78 -8.89 10.88 -2.84
N ILE A 79 -8.83 10.93 -4.17
CA ILE A 79 -7.56 10.86 -4.92
C ILE A 79 -6.82 12.20 -4.93
N ILE A 80 -7.48 13.28 -4.48
CA ILE A 80 -6.88 14.61 -4.40
C ILE A 80 -5.59 14.62 -3.57
N TRP A 81 -5.51 13.77 -2.53
CA TRP A 81 -4.31 13.64 -1.71
C TRP A 81 -3.12 13.18 -2.54
N ASP A 82 -3.30 12.16 -3.38
CA ASP A 82 -2.25 11.68 -4.28
C ASP A 82 -1.80 12.73 -5.28
N ARG A 83 -2.72 13.56 -5.76
CA ARG A 83 -2.39 14.69 -6.64
C ARG A 83 -1.55 15.73 -5.90
N MET A 84 -1.92 16.06 -4.66
CA MET A 84 -1.21 17.03 -3.82
C MET A 84 0.20 16.56 -3.44
N PHE A 85 0.38 15.26 -3.19
CA PHE A 85 1.65 14.68 -2.75
C PHE A 85 2.47 14.04 -3.88
N GLY A 86 2.00 14.10 -5.13
CA GLY A 86 2.74 13.63 -6.30
C GLY A 86 2.77 12.10 -6.47
N THR A 87 1.84 11.39 -5.85
CA THR A 87 1.70 9.93 -5.90
C THR A 87 0.56 9.48 -6.82
N PHE A 88 -0.11 10.42 -7.48
CA PHE A 88 -1.14 10.12 -8.47
C PHE A 88 -0.53 9.51 -9.74
N GLU A 89 -1.16 8.45 -10.25
CA GLU A 89 -0.89 7.85 -11.56
C GLU A 89 -2.19 7.41 -12.23
N GLU A 90 -2.28 7.62 -13.54
CA GLU A 90 -3.45 7.23 -14.32
C GLU A 90 -3.31 5.77 -14.79
N GLU A 91 -4.41 5.03 -14.90
CA GLU A 91 -4.40 3.71 -15.53
C GLU A 91 -4.22 3.86 -17.05
N ILE A 92 -2.99 3.71 -17.52
CA ILE A 92 -2.61 3.83 -18.95
C ILE A 92 -2.40 2.44 -19.57
N GLU A 93 -1.59 1.61 -18.91
CA GLU A 93 -1.34 0.21 -19.29
C GLU A 93 -2.26 -0.74 -18.54
N LYS A 94 -2.46 -1.94 -19.10
CA LYS A 94 -3.13 -3.03 -18.41
C LYS A 94 -2.42 -3.35 -17.09
N VAL A 95 -3.19 -3.35 -16.00
CA VAL A 95 -2.71 -3.68 -14.67
C VAL A 95 -2.38 -5.17 -14.56
N ASP A 96 -1.15 -5.47 -14.13
CA ASP A 96 -0.72 -6.78 -13.65
C ASP A 96 -0.80 -6.75 -12.12
N TYR A 97 -1.50 -7.70 -11.52
CA TYR A 97 -1.80 -7.68 -10.08
C TYR A 97 -0.83 -8.53 -9.27
N GLY A 98 -0.78 -8.23 -7.98
CA GLY A 98 -0.10 -9.03 -6.98
C GLY A 98 1.09 -8.29 -6.40
N ILE A 99 2.05 -9.05 -5.88
CA ILE A 99 3.25 -8.52 -5.25
C ILE A 99 4.47 -8.79 -6.13
N SER A 100 5.49 -7.95 -6.01
CA SER A 100 6.73 -8.08 -6.78
C SER A 100 7.47 -9.40 -6.48
N ASP A 101 7.48 -9.81 -5.21
CA ASP A 101 8.11 -11.04 -4.74
C ASP A 101 7.02 -12.09 -4.44
N PRO A 102 6.84 -13.14 -5.25
CA PRO A 102 5.79 -14.13 -5.02
C PRO A 102 6.00 -14.89 -3.69
N ILE A 103 4.92 -15.09 -2.94
CA ILE A 103 4.91 -15.94 -1.74
C ILE A 103 4.56 -17.36 -2.17
N ASN A 104 5.51 -18.27 -2.12
CA ASN A 104 5.29 -19.68 -2.42
C ASN A 104 4.73 -20.42 -1.19
N SER A 105 3.58 -20.00 -0.68
CA SER A 105 2.90 -20.64 0.45
C SER A 105 1.40 -20.39 0.43
N VAL A 106 0.62 -21.40 0.83
CA VAL A 106 -0.83 -21.31 1.05
C VAL A 106 -1.20 -21.16 2.53
N ASN A 107 -0.21 -21.13 3.43
CA ASN A 107 -0.46 -20.98 4.86
C ASN A 107 -0.80 -19.50 5.16
N PRO A 108 -2.00 -19.19 5.71
CA PRO A 108 -2.43 -17.81 5.93
C PRO A 108 -1.52 -17.05 6.89
N LEU A 109 -0.92 -17.72 7.89
CA LEU A 109 0.04 -17.08 8.79
C LEU A 109 1.32 -16.67 8.05
N VAL A 110 1.79 -17.51 7.12
CA VAL A 110 2.96 -17.17 6.30
C VAL A 110 2.63 -16.00 5.39
N VAL A 111 1.48 -16.03 4.72
CA VAL A 111 1.02 -14.95 3.84
C VAL A 111 0.83 -13.62 4.60
N TRP A 112 0.36 -13.65 5.85
CA TRP A 112 0.20 -12.43 6.64
C TRP A 112 1.52 -11.88 7.17
N PHE A 113 2.41 -12.76 7.66
CA PHE A 113 3.63 -12.31 8.35
C PHE A 113 4.86 -12.25 7.45
N HIS A 114 4.83 -12.69 6.17
CA HIS A 114 6.02 -12.69 5.31
C HIS A 114 6.64 -11.30 5.19
N GLY A 115 5.81 -10.26 5.08
CA GLY A 115 6.24 -8.89 4.80
C GLY A 115 6.97 -8.32 6.01
N LEU A 116 6.38 -8.49 7.19
CA LEU A 116 6.97 -8.12 8.47
C LEU A 116 8.26 -8.89 8.75
N ALA A 117 8.26 -10.22 8.53
CA ALA A 117 9.45 -11.03 8.70
C ALA A 117 10.58 -10.63 7.73
N ARG A 118 10.25 -10.23 6.49
CA ARG A 118 11.22 -9.71 5.52
C ARG A 118 11.80 -8.37 5.97
N LEU A 119 10.95 -7.45 6.45
CA LEU A 119 11.38 -6.16 7.00
C LEU A 119 12.32 -6.34 8.20
N ILE A 120 11.92 -7.14 9.19
CA ILE A 120 12.73 -7.43 10.38
C ILE A 120 14.09 -8.03 9.99
N ARG A 121 14.13 -8.97 9.04
CA ARG A 121 15.39 -9.54 8.52
C ARG A 121 16.27 -8.49 7.82
N LYS A 122 15.68 -7.60 7.02
CA LYS A 122 16.44 -6.50 6.38
C LYS A 122 17.03 -5.56 7.45
N MET A 123 16.25 -5.18 8.45
CA MET A 123 16.71 -4.35 9.55
C MET A 123 17.79 -5.02 10.40
N ALA A 124 17.62 -6.30 10.74
CA ALA A 124 18.57 -7.06 11.55
C ALA A 124 19.90 -7.34 10.81
N SER A 125 19.86 -7.42 9.48
CA SER A 125 21.07 -7.58 8.64
C SER A 125 21.73 -6.25 8.27
N ALA A 126 21.14 -5.12 8.64
CA ALA A 126 21.70 -3.80 8.37
C ALA A 126 23.00 -3.58 9.14
N ARG A 127 24.07 -3.18 8.43
CA ARG A 127 25.38 -2.91 9.04
C ARG A 127 25.42 -1.61 9.82
N ARG A 128 24.50 -0.68 9.53
CA ARG A 128 24.39 0.64 10.17
C ARG A 128 22.99 0.83 10.68
N ILE A 129 22.85 1.45 11.84
CA ILE A 129 21.55 1.81 12.42
C ILE A 129 20.76 2.71 11.46
N GLY A 130 21.44 3.63 10.76
CA GLY A 130 20.81 4.46 9.74
C GLY A 130 20.18 3.65 8.59
N ASP A 131 20.82 2.55 8.16
CA ASP A 131 20.26 1.67 7.12
C ASP A 131 19.05 0.89 7.66
N ALA A 132 19.09 0.47 8.93
CA ALA A 132 17.95 -0.16 9.59
C ALA A 132 16.73 0.78 9.68
N LEU A 133 16.95 2.05 10.03
CA LEU A 133 15.90 3.07 10.06
C LEU A 133 15.39 3.41 8.65
N ASN A 134 16.28 3.44 7.65
CA ASN A 134 15.89 3.69 6.26
C ASN A 134 14.94 2.61 5.73
N TYR A 135 15.06 1.34 6.15
CA TYR A 135 14.09 0.31 5.78
C TYR A 135 12.66 0.56 6.32
N LEU A 136 12.50 1.41 7.33
CA LEU A 136 11.17 1.81 7.85
C LEU A 136 10.56 2.99 7.08
N ILE A 137 11.39 3.79 6.41
CA ILE A 137 10.98 5.10 5.86
C ILE A 137 11.03 5.11 4.33
N LYS A 138 12.00 4.41 3.74
CA LYS A 138 12.24 4.39 2.30
C LYS A 138 11.38 3.33 1.60
N PRO A 139 11.17 3.46 0.28
CA PRO A 139 10.43 2.47 -0.50
C PRO A 139 11.00 1.05 -0.33
N PRO A 140 10.18 0.00 -0.48
CA PRO A 140 10.62 -1.39 -0.31
C PRO A 140 11.79 -1.82 -1.21
N SER A 141 11.95 -1.16 -2.35
CA SER A 141 13.02 -1.33 -3.33
C SER A 141 14.34 -0.65 -2.94
N TRP A 142 14.34 0.23 -1.93
CA TRP A 142 15.55 0.91 -1.48
C TRP A 142 16.59 -0.09 -0.92
N MET A 143 17.85 0.14 -1.28
CA MET A 143 19.00 -0.61 -0.81
C MET A 143 20.14 0.33 -0.40
N PRO A 144 20.97 -0.03 0.60
CA PRO A 144 22.16 0.73 0.94
C PRO A 144 23.15 0.79 -0.23
N GLU A 145 23.81 1.93 -0.43
CA GLU A 145 24.69 2.18 -1.59
C GLU A 145 25.79 1.11 -1.81
N LYS A 146 26.34 0.54 -0.72
CA LYS A 146 27.35 -0.53 -0.83
C LYS A 146 26.77 -1.86 -1.33
N LEU A 147 25.51 -2.14 -1.04
CA LEU A 147 24.80 -3.32 -1.54
C LEU A 147 24.39 -3.13 -3.00
N ASP A 148 23.93 -1.93 -3.36
CA ASP A 148 23.56 -1.57 -4.74
C ASP A 148 24.72 -1.79 -5.72
N LYS A 149 25.92 -1.29 -5.38
CA LYS A 149 27.15 -1.51 -6.17
C LYS A 149 27.56 -2.98 -6.27
N THR A 150 27.28 -3.80 -5.26
CA THR A 150 27.64 -5.23 -5.28
C THR A 150 26.70 -6.04 -6.17
N VAL A 151 25.42 -5.66 -6.25
CA VAL A 151 24.44 -6.31 -7.14
C VAL A 151 24.67 -5.89 -8.60
N ALA A 152 24.94 -4.61 -8.86
CA ALA A 152 25.27 -4.11 -10.20
C ALA A 152 26.50 -4.80 -10.80
N ILE A 153 27.55 -5.05 -10.02
CA ILE A 153 28.75 -5.77 -10.49
C ILE A 153 28.44 -7.23 -10.86
N LYS A 154 27.41 -7.85 -10.26
CA LYS A 154 27.02 -9.24 -10.53
C LYS A 154 26.01 -9.40 -11.67
N SER A 155 25.28 -8.36 -12.06
CA SER A 155 24.38 -8.41 -13.22
C SER A 155 25.11 -8.24 -14.54
N ASP A 156 26.34 -7.71 -14.49
CA ASP A 156 27.15 -7.34 -15.66
C ASP A 156 28.26 -8.37 -15.97
N SER A 157 28.24 -9.54 -15.30
CA SER A 157 29.19 -10.65 -15.43
C SER A 157 28.50 -11.96 -15.78
#